data_AF-A0A944BYM9-F1
#
_entry.id   AF-A0A944BYM9-F1
#
_cell.length_a   1.000
_cell.length_b   1.000
_cell.length_c   1.000
_cell.angle_alpha   90.00
_cell.angle_beta   90.00
_cell.angle_gamma   90.00
#
_symmetry.space_group_name_H-M   'P 1'
#
loop_
_entity.id
_entity.type
_entity.pdbx_description
1 polymer ?
#
loop_
_entity_poly.entity_id
_entity_poly.type
_entity_poly.pdbx_seq_one_letter_code
_entity_poly.pdbx_strand_id
1 'polypeptide(L)'
;FFHRRVRDNLFAERAETELRGQIFLIFQTCLVLAVLFFDVTRKMQVEVFNQVSPYMILGMDTAVCLVYFTTKIGLYSFVNSVFFDTARCRRFTEAYLLCILALGVALFPPALLMVYFDLNFQTLMWVVICLIAVDKLLLLYKIWSIFFSTPIGWVHLFMYFCTLEIAPLLVLYRAMLYANNFLLTIN
;
A
#
# COMPACT_ATOMS: atom_id res chain seq x y z
N PHE A 1 -19.52 4.56 51.93
CA PHE A 1 -19.52 5.39 50.70
C PHE A 1 -18.34 4.93 49.84
N PHE A 2 -18.53 3.93 48.96
CA PHE A 2 -17.47 3.48 48.06
C PHE A 2 -17.52 4.30 46.78
N HIS A 3 -16.55 5.20 46.61
CA HIS A 3 -16.37 5.95 45.37
C HIS A 3 -15.78 5.00 44.32
N ARG A 4 -16.63 4.46 43.44
CA ARG A 4 -16.19 3.68 42.28
C ARG A 4 -15.52 4.66 41.33
N ARG A 5 -14.18 4.74 41.34
CA ARG A 5 -13.45 5.43 40.27
C ARG A 5 -13.88 4.82 38.94
N VAL A 6 -14.60 5.59 38.13
CA VAL A 6 -14.77 5.30 36.72
C VAL A 6 -13.35 5.31 36.16
N ARG A 7 -12.86 4.12 35.84
CA ARG A 7 -11.55 3.97 35.22
C ARG A 7 -11.73 4.49 33.81
N ASP A 8 -11.31 5.73 33.55
CA ASP A 8 -11.23 6.25 32.19
C ASP A 8 -10.55 5.19 31.33
N ASN A 9 -11.16 4.86 30.19
CA ASN A 9 -10.78 3.72 29.36
C ASN A 9 -9.45 4.02 28.64
N LEU A 10 -8.34 4.04 29.38
CA LEU A 10 -6.96 4.18 28.89
C LEU A 10 -6.65 3.22 27.73
N PHE A 11 -7.28 2.05 27.71
CA PHE A 11 -7.15 1.07 26.62
C PHE A 11 -7.95 1.44 25.37
N ALA A 12 -9.11 2.10 25.52
CA ALA A 12 -9.90 2.59 24.38
C ALA A 12 -9.21 3.79 23.73
N GLU A 13 -8.68 4.72 24.52
CA GLU A 13 -7.92 5.88 24.02
C GLU A 13 -6.67 5.45 23.25
N ARG A 14 -5.95 4.44 23.74
CA ARG A 14 -4.78 3.86 23.08
C ARG A 14 -5.14 3.19 21.75
N ALA A 15 -6.25 2.43 21.71
CA ALA A 15 -6.73 1.79 20.49
C ALA A 15 -7.21 2.79 19.43
N GLU A 16 -7.89 3.87 19.85
CA GLU A 16 -8.32 4.93 18.95
C GLU A 16 -7.14 5.71 18.36
N THR A 17 -6.12 6.01 19.17
CA THR A 17 -4.92 6.72 18.70
C THR A 17 -4.10 5.85 17.74
N GLU A 18 -3.97 4.55 18.03
CA GLU A 18 -3.32 3.59 17.14
C GLU A 18 -4.03 3.47 15.79
N LEU A 19 -5.36 3.33 15.79
CA LEU A 19 -6.17 3.27 14.57
C LEU A 19 -6.04 4.54 13.73
N ARG A 20 -6.10 5.72 14.36
CA ARG A 20 -5.92 7.01 13.67
C ARG A 20 -4.54 7.12 13.03
N GLY A 21 -3.49 6.68 13.73
CA GLY A 21 -2.13 6.66 13.21
C GLY A 21 -1.99 5.75 11.99
N GLN A 22 -2.58 4.54 12.03
CA GLN A 22 -2.58 3.61 10.91
C GLN A 22 -3.29 4.17 9.68
N ILE A 23 -4.49 4.76 9.86
CA ILE A 23 -5.25 5.37 8.76
C ILE A 23 -4.46 6.53 8.14
N PHE A 24 -3.92 7.41 8.97
CA PHE A 24 -3.13 8.55 8.51
C PHE A 24 -1.92 8.10 7.67
N LEU A 25 -1.22 7.07 8.13
CA LEU A 25 -0.06 6.55 7.43
C LEU A 25 -0.44 5.82 6.13
N ILE A 26 -1.58 5.10 6.07
CA ILE A 26 -2.09 4.54 4.81
C ILE A 26 -2.41 5.67 3.82
N PHE A 27 -3.04 6.74 4.28
CA PHE A 27 -3.30 7.91 3.44
C PHE A 27 -1.99 8.53 2.93
N GLN A 28 -0.99 8.66 3.80
CA GLN A 28 0.35 9.11 3.43
C GLN A 28 1.00 8.19 2.38
N THR A 29 0.91 6.87 2.52
CA THR A 29 1.49 5.92 1.54
C THR A 29 0.82 6.07 0.17
N CYS A 30 -0.50 6.29 0.15
CA CYS A 30 -1.26 6.54 -1.08
C CYS A 30 -0.77 7.82 -1.79
N LEU A 31 -0.58 8.91 -1.03
CA LEU A 31 -0.08 10.18 -1.58
C LEU A 31 1.33 10.04 -2.12
N VAL A 32 2.24 9.41 -1.38
CA VAL A 32 3.62 9.20 -1.82
C VAL A 32 3.65 8.38 -3.10
N LEU A 33 2.85 7.31 -3.18
CA LEU A 33 2.78 6.46 -4.35
C LEU A 33 2.20 7.19 -5.57
N ALA A 34 1.17 8.03 -5.36
CA ALA A 34 0.59 8.87 -6.41
C ALA A 34 1.60 9.90 -6.93
N VAL A 35 2.38 10.55 -6.07
CA VAL A 35 3.44 11.50 -6.47
C VAL A 35 4.53 10.80 -7.29
N LEU A 36 4.98 9.63 -6.85
CA LEU A 36 5.97 8.83 -7.60
C LEU A 36 5.44 8.41 -8.97
N PHE A 37 4.16 8.00 -9.05
CA PHE A 37 3.53 7.61 -10.30
C PHE A 37 3.32 8.80 -11.25
N PHE A 38 2.94 9.95 -10.69
CA PHE A 38 2.81 11.21 -11.41
C PHE A 38 4.13 11.59 -12.10
N ASP A 39 5.28 11.45 -11.42
CA ASP A 39 6.59 11.71 -12.05
C ASP A 39 6.89 10.76 -13.21
N VAL A 40 6.62 9.47 -13.03
CA VAL A 40 6.76 8.48 -14.11
C VAL A 40 5.88 8.84 -15.30
N THR A 41 4.64 9.25 -15.04
CA THR A 41 3.68 9.66 -16.08
C THR A 41 4.14 10.93 -16.79
N ARG A 42 4.73 11.91 -16.09
CA ARG A 42 5.31 13.12 -16.70
C ARG A 42 6.32 12.77 -17.79
N LYS A 43 7.17 11.77 -17.54
CA LYS A 43 8.25 11.39 -18.47
C LYS A 43 7.78 10.45 -19.58
N MET A 44 6.86 9.53 -19.27
CA MET A 44 6.41 8.48 -20.20
C MET A 44 5.21 8.92 -21.06
N GLN A 45 4.37 9.84 -20.59
CA GLN A 45 3.16 10.32 -21.25
C GLN A 45 3.09 11.85 -21.25
N VAL A 46 4.02 12.50 -21.95
CA VAL A 46 4.11 13.96 -22.04
C VAL A 46 2.81 14.60 -22.58
N GLU A 47 2.06 13.88 -23.42
CA GLU A 47 0.79 14.32 -24.00
C GLU A 47 -0.30 14.55 -22.95
N VAL A 48 -0.41 13.68 -21.93
CA VAL A 48 -1.35 13.83 -20.81
C VAL A 48 -1.09 15.13 -20.06
N PHE A 49 0.19 15.46 -19.87
CA PHE A 49 0.62 16.63 -19.10
C PHE A 49 0.41 17.96 -19.81
N ASN A 50 0.44 17.97 -21.13
CA ASN A 50 0.27 19.20 -21.90
C ASN A 50 -1.20 19.63 -22.01
N GLN A 51 -2.13 18.70 -21.87
CA GLN A 51 -3.57 18.98 -22.03
C GLN A 51 -4.31 19.06 -20.70
N VAL A 52 -3.93 18.27 -19.70
CA VAL A 52 -4.65 18.16 -18.42
C VAL A 52 -3.92 18.89 -17.29
N SER A 53 -4.67 19.55 -16.42
CA SER A 53 -4.11 20.22 -15.24
C SER A 53 -3.39 19.22 -14.32
N PRO A 54 -2.14 19.50 -13.88
CA PRO A 54 -1.37 18.62 -12.99
C PRO A 54 -2.10 18.19 -11.72
N TYR A 55 -2.93 19.08 -11.16
CA TYR A 55 -3.66 18.79 -9.92
C TYR A 55 -4.76 17.74 -10.10
N MET A 56 -5.36 17.64 -11.30
CA MET A 56 -6.38 16.64 -11.59
C MET A 56 -5.77 15.24 -11.74
N ILE A 57 -4.61 15.14 -12.39
CA ILE A 57 -3.85 13.89 -12.53
C ILE A 57 -3.47 13.37 -11.14
N LEU A 58 -2.86 14.22 -10.31
CA LEU A 58 -2.44 13.84 -8.96
C LEU A 58 -3.63 13.40 -8.08
N GLY A 59 -4.76 14.11 -8.19
CA GLY A 59 -5.99 13.76 -7.47
C GLY A 59 -6.56 12.40 -7.90
N MET A 60 -6.59 12.12 -9.20
CA MET A 60 -7.03 10.85 -9.75
C MET A 60 -6.11 9.69 -9.33
N ASP A 61 -4.79 9.86 -9.48
CA ASP A 61 -3.81 8.85 -9.06
C ASP A 61 -3.94 8.53 -7.57
N THR A 62 -4.13 9.56 -6.73
CA THR A 62 -4.36 9.38 -5.28
C THR A 62 -5.64 8.59 -5.01
N ALA A 63 -6.74 8.91 -5.71
CA ALA A 63 -8.01 8.20 -5.56
C ALA A 63 -7.88 6.72 -5.97
N VAL A 64 -7.19 6.41 -7.07
CA VAL A 64 -6.93 5.04 -7.51
C VAL A 64 -6.08 4.28 -6.48
N CYS A 65 -5.05 4.92 -5.91
CA CYS A 65 -4.27 4.34 -4.81
C CYS A 65 -5.15 3.98 -3.60
N LEU A 66 -6.05 4.87 -3.18
CA LEU A 66 -6.94 4.62 -2.04
C LEU A 66 -7.88 3.44 -2.28
N VAL A 67 -8.50 3.38 -3.47
CA VAL A 67 -9.36 2.26 -3.87
C VAL A 67 -8.56 0.95 -3.91
N TYR A 68 -7.32 1.00 -4.39
CA TYR A 68 -6.43 -0.15 -4.41
C TYR A 68 -6.11 -0.68 -3.00
N PHE A 69 -5.65 0.16 -2.09
CA PHE A 69 -5.28 -0.30 -0.73
C PHE A 69 -6.50 -0.80 0.05
N THR A 70 -7.66 -0.13 -0.08
CA THR A 70 -8.90 -0.58 0.57
C THR A 70 -9.37 -1.93 0.02
N THR A 71 -9.38 -2.11 -1.30
CA THR A 71 -9.72 -3.39 -1.94
C THR A 71 -8.74 -4.49 -1.52
N LYS A 72 -7.44 -4.18 -1.47
CA LYS A 72 -6.40 -5.13 -1.09
C LYS A 72 -6.55 -5.59 0.36
N ILE A 73 -6.78 -4.67 1.31
CA ILE A 73 -7.07 -5.01 2.71
C ILE A 73 -8.32 -5.90 2.81
N GLY A 74 -9.37 -5.60 2.04
CA GLY A 74 -10.59 -6.42 1.98
C GLY A 74 -10.33 -7.84 1.47
N LEU A 75 -9.59 -7.98 0.37
CA LEU A 75 -9.19 -9.28 -0.19
C LEU A 75 -8.34 -10.08 0.81
N TYR A 76 -7.40 -9.44 1.48
CA TYR A 76 -6.59 -10.06 2.53
C TYR A 76 -7.46 -10.57 3.68
N SER A 77 -8.42 -9.77 4.15
CA SER A 77 -9.34 -10.17 5.22
C SER A 77 -10.18 -11.38 4.81
N PHE A 78 -10.74 -11.35 3.59
CA PHE A 78 -11.55 -12.45 3.06
C PHE A 78 -10.76 -13.75 2.93
N VAL A 79 -9.61 -13.71 2.25
CA VAL A 79 -8.76 -14.90 2.05
C VAL A 79 -8.28 -15.43 3.39
N ASN A 80 -7.80 -14.57 4.29
CA ASN A 80 -7.30 -15.01 5.59
C ASN A 80 -8.39 -15.61 6.48
N SER A 81 -9.65 -15.15 6.36
CA SER A 81 -10.78 -15.74 7.08
C SER A 81 -11.12 -17.16 6.59
N VAL A 82 -10.81 -17.50 5.35
CA VAL A 82 -11.05 -18.85 4.79
C VAL A 82 -9.95 -19.83 5.20
N PHE A 83 -8.69 -19.37 5.28
CA PHE A 83 -7.53 -20.23 5.54
C PHE A 83 -7.11 -20.32 7.01
N PHE A 84 -7.37 -19.29 7.83
CA PHE A 84 -6.82 -19.19 9.17
C PHE A 84 -7.87 -18.97 10.26
N ASP A 85 -7.53 -19.44 11.46
CA ASP A 85 -8.25 -19.08 12.68
C ASP A 85 -8.13 -17.58 12.99
N THR A 86 -9.15 -17.02 13.65
CA THR A 86 -9.35 -15.58 13.86
C THR A 86 -8.14 -14.92 14.51
N ALA A 87 -7.51 -15.59 15.49
CA ALA A 87 -6.33 -15.08 16.19
C ALA A 87 -5.06 -15.04 15.31
N ARG A 88 -4.95 -15.88 14.28
CA ARG A 88 -3.84 -15.86 13.32
C ARG A 88 -4.12 -14.85 12.21
N CYS A 89 -5.37 -14.75 11.75
CA CYS A 89 -5.82 -13.75 10.78
C CYS A 89 -5.55 -12.32 11.27
N ARG A 90 -5.86 -12.03 12.54
CA ARG A 90 -5.56 -10.72 13.15
C ARG A 90 -4.07 -10.41 13.15
N ARG A 91 -3.23 -11.33 13.63
CA ARG A 91 -1.76 -11.15 13.65
C ARG A 91 -1.16 -10.98 12.25
N PHE A 92 -1.73 -11.65 11.27
CA PHE A 92 -1.32 -11.49 9.88
C PHE A 92 -1.68 -10.10 9.35
N THR A 93 -2.92 -9.65 9.60
CA THR A 93 -3.39 -8.33 9.17
C THR A 93 -2.59 -7.21 9.82
N GLU A 94 -2.27 -7.32 11.12
CA GLU A 94 -1.38 -6.39 11.82
C GLU A 94 0.02 -6.35 11.18
N ALA A 95 0.62 -7.50 10.88
CA ALA A 95 1.92 -7.56 10.21
C ALA A 95 1.88 -6.97 8.79
N TYR A 96 0.81 -7.24 8.04
CA TYR A 96 0.61 -6.70 6.70
C TYR A 96 0.48 -5.17 6.72
N LEU A 97 -0.30 -4.62 7.66
CA LEU A 97 -0.40 -3.18 7.87
C LEU A 97 0.98 -2.60 8.20
N LEU A 98 1.74 -3.21 9.14
CA LEU A 98 3.09 -2.76 9.47
C LEU A 98 4.03 -2.72 8.25
N CYS A 99 3.94 -3.70 7.33
CA CYS A 99 4.70 -3.68 6.08
C CYS A 99 4.30 -2.49 5.19
N ILE A 100 2.99 -2.25 4.98
CA ILE A 100 2.53 -1.06 4.23
C ILE A 100 3.06 0.23 4.85
N LEU A 101 2.96 0.36 6.17
CA LEU A 101 3.40 1.53 6.92
C LEU A 101 4.92 1.75 6.76
N ALA A 102 5.70 0.67 6.92
CA ALA A 102 7.15 0.71 6.73
C ALA A 102 7.53 1.09 5.30
N LEU A 103 6.84 0.55 4.30
CA LEU A 103 7.06 0.89 2.89
C LEU A 103 6.77 2.37 2.62
N GLY A 104 5.66 2.92 3.14
CA GLY A 104 5.33 4.33 2.99
C GLY A 104 6.35 5.28 3.61
N VAL A 105 6.79 4.97 4.83
CA VAL A 105 7.84 5.73 5.51
C VAL A 105 9.16 5.62 4.75
N ALA A 106 9.51 4.44 4.22
CA ALA A 106 10.75 4.25 3.46
C ALA A 106 10.72 4.93 2.08
N LEU A 107 9.55 5.01 1.42
CA LEU A 107 9.37 5.69 0.14
C LEU A 107 9.30 7.22 0.26
N PHE A 108 8.98 7.73 1.44
CA PHE A 108 8.80 9.17 1.66
C PHE A 108 10.08 10.00 1.40
N PRO A 109 11.27 9.67 1.95
CA PRO A 109 12.49 10.42 1.64
C PRO A 109 12.87 10.39 0.16
N PRO A 110 12.86 9.23 -0.55
CA PRO A 110 13.10 9.20 -1.99
C PRO A 110 12.14 10.08 -2.80
N ALA A 111 10.85 10.09 -2.45
CA ALA A 111 9.85 10.91 -3.12
C ALA A 111 10.12 12.42 -2.91
N LEU A 112 10.44 12.84 -1.68
CA LEU A 112 10.83 14.23 -1.42
C LEU A 112 12.10 14.61 -2.18
N LEU A 113 13.11 13.73 -2.15
CA LEU A 113 14.39 13.99 -2.79
C LEU A 113 14.22 14.17 -4.30
N MET A 114 13.34 13.38 -4.93
CA MET A 114 12.97 13.56 -6.33
C MET A 114 12.29 14.91 -6.59
N VAL A 115 11.26 15.27 -5.82
CA VAL A 115 10.50 16.51 -6.03
C VAL A 115 11.34 17.77 -5.82
N TYR A 116 12.29 17.75 -4.89
CA TYR A 116 13.08 18.93 -4.52
C TYR A 116 14.44 19.03 -5.23
N PHE A 117 15.10 17.91 -5.53
CA PHE A 117 16.47 17.89 -6.06
C PHE A 117 16.58 17.39 -7.50
N ASP A 118 15.45 17.12 -8.19
CA ASP A 118 15.42 16.62 -9.56
C ASP A 118 16.39 15.45 -9.79
N LEU A 119 16.38 14.48 -8.87
CA LEU A 119 17.26 13.32 -8.95
C LEU A 119 17.10 12.57 -10.27
N ASN A 120 18.17 11.91 -10.69
CA ASN A 120 18.13 11.08 -11.89
C ASN A 120 17.04 10.01 -11.76
N PHE A 121 16.09 10.04 -12.71
CA PHE A 121 14.91 9.18 -12.73
C PHE A 121 15.25 7.70 -12.71
N GLN A 122 16.33 7.31 -13.38
CA GLN A 122 16.77 5.92 -13.40
C GLN A 122 17.23 5.45 -12.00
N THR A 123 17.95 6.29 -11.27
CA THR A 123 18.37 5.99 -9.89
C THR A 123 17.17 5.85 -8.97
N LEU A 124 16.21 6.78 -9.06
CA LEU A 124 14.98 6.73 -8.27
C LEU A 124 14.17 5.46 -8.54
N MET A 125 13.99 5.11 -9.82
CA MET A 125 13.26 3.91 -10.23
C MET A 125 13.88 2.66 -9.61
N TRP A 126 15.21 2.52 -9.66
CA TRP A 126 15.90 1.41 -9.01
C TRP A 126 15.69 1.39 -7.49
N VAL A 127 15.77 2.54 -6.81
CA VAL A 127 15.53 2.63 -5.37
C VAL A 127 14.10 2.22 -5.01
N VAL A 128 13.09 2.72 -5.72
CA VAL A 128 11.68 2.39 -5.49
C VAL A 128 11.43 0.90 -5.72
N ILE A 129 11.95 0.33 -6.82
CA ILE A 129 11.82 -1.10 -7.11
C ILE A 129 12.49 -1.93 -6.01
N CYS A 130 13.69 -1.57 -5.56
CA CYS A 130 14.37 -2.26 -4.46
C CYS A 130 13.58 -2.21 -3.15
N LEU A 131 13.03 -1.05 -2.79
CA LEU A 131 12.22 -0.90 -1.57
C LEU A 131 10.95 -1.75 -1.63
N ILE A 132 10.24 -1.75 -2.76
CA ILE A 132 9.06 -2.60 -2.97
C ILE A 132 9.47 -4.07 -2.90
N ALA A 133 10.57 -4.47 -3.55
CA ALA A 133 11.04 -5.85 -3.53
C ALA A 133 11.35 -6.34 -2.11
N VAL A 134 12.04 -5.52 -1.31
CA VAL A 134 12.34 -5.82 0.10
C VAL A 134 11.04 -5.98 0.90
N ASP A 135 10.08 -5.06 0.78
CA ASP A 135 8.76 -5.18 1.43
C ASP A 135 8.06 -6.50 1.09
N LYS A 136 8.05 -6.89 -0.20
CA LYS A 136 7.45 -8.16 -0.64
C LYS A 136 8.17 -9.38 -0.11
N LEU A 137 9.50 -9.34 -0.01
CA LEU A 137 10.28 -10.41 0.59
C LEU A 137 9.98 -10.57 2.09
N LEU A 138 9.78 -9.48 2.83
CA LEU A 138 9.35 -9.54 4.24
C LEU A 138 7.97 -10.19 4.38
N LEU A 139 7.01 -9.81 3.53
CA LEU A 139 5.68 -10.43 3.51
C LEU A 139 5.75 -11.91 3.16
N LEU A 140 6.53 -12.28 2.14
CA LEU A 140 6.75 -13.66 1.73
C LEU A 140 7.33 -14.49 2.88
N TYR A 141 8.34 -13.96 3.58
CA TYR A 141 8.93 -14.61 4.75
C TYR A 141 7.91 -14.82 5.88
N LYS A 142 7.03 -13.84 6.11
CA LYS A 142 5.98 -13.95 7.12
C LYS A 142 4.95 -15.02 6.76
N ILE A 143 4.50 -15.05 5.50
CA ILE A 143 3.56 -16.06 4.97
C ILE A 143 4.19 -17.45 5.07
N TRP A 144 5.45 -17.59 4.70
CA TRP A 144 6.21 -18.83 4.79
C TRP A 144 6.20 -19.44 6.19
N SER A 145 6.52 -18.62 7.20
CA SER A 145 6.54 -19.06 8.59
C SER A 145 5.20 -19.64 9.06
N ILE A 146 4.09 -19.23 8.46
CA ILE A 146 2.74 -19.68 8.81
C ILE A 146 2.37 -20.99 8.10
N PHE A 147 2.72 -21.13 6.81
CA PHE A 147 2.33 -22.28 5.99
C PHE A 147 3.25 -23.51 6.12
N PHE A 148 4.45 -23.36 6.71
CA PHE A 148 5.45 -24.43 6.83
C PHE A 148 4.99 -25.66 7.64
N SER A 149 3.89 -25.56 8.39
CA SER A 149 3.32 -26.70 9.13
C SER A 149 2.66 -27.77 8.24
N THR A 150 2.52 -27.54 6.92
CA THR A 150 1.80 -28.46 6.02
C THR A 150 2.66 -28.84 4.79
N PRO A 151 2.66 -30.13 4.37
CA PRO A 151 3.49 -30.61 3.26
C PRO A 151 3.10 -30.00 1.89
N ILE A 152 1.85 -29.57 1.73
CA ILE A 152 1.32 -28.89 0.53
C ILE A 152 1.43 -27.36 0.62
N GLY A 153 2.00 -26.85 1.72
CA GLY A 153 2.07 -25.41 2.02
C GLY A 153 2.82 -24.58 0.97
N TRP A 154 3.79 -25.17 0.27
CA TRP A 154 4.59 -24.49 -0.75
C TRP A 154 3.79 -24.02 -1.97
N VAL A 155 2.88 -24.86 -2.48
CA VAL A 155 2.03 -24.52 -3.62
C VAL A 155 1.01 -23.46 -3.23
N HIS A 156 0.42 -23.58 -2.03
CA HIS A 156 -0.50 -22.59 -1.48
C HIS A 156 0.18 -21.24 -1.29
N LEU A 157 1.42 -21.22 -0.81
CA LEU A 157 2.20 -20.00 -0.64
C LEU A 157 2.45 -19.29 -1.98
N PHE A 158 2.83 -20.02 -3.02
CA PHE A 158 3.03 -19.44 -4.35
C PHE A 158 1.74 -18.83 -4.90
N MET A 159 0.62 -19.57 -4.84
CA MET A 159 -0.69 -19.09 -5.31
C MET A 159 -1.18 -17.89 -4.50
N TYR A 160 -1.00 -17.91 -3.18
CA TYR A 160 -1.36 -16.81 -2.30
C TYR A 160 -0.58 -15.54 -2.66
N PHE A 161 0.74 -15.66 -2.80
CA PHE A 161 1.60 -14.52 -3.12
C PHE A 161 1.31 -13.95 -4.51
N CYS A 162 1.12 -14.79 -5.53
CA CYS A 162 0.82 -14.28 -6.87
C CYS A 162 -0.55 -13.61 -6.94
N THR A 163 -1.55 -14.12 -6.22
CA THR A 163 -2.92 -13.60 -6.23
C THR A 163 -3.06 -12.30 -5.42
N LEU A 164 -2.38 -12.19 -4.27
CA LEU A 164 -2.56 -11.07 -3.35
C LEU A 164 -1.45 -10.02 -3.40
N GLU A 165 -0.27 -10.34 -3.94
CA GLU A 165 0.82 -9.37 -4.09
C GLU A 165 1.10 -9.00 -5.55
N ILE A 166 1.30 -9.99 -6.43
CA ILE A 166 1.69 -9.74 -7.83
C ILE A 166 0.51 -9.20 -8.65
N ALA A 167 -0.62 -9.92 -8.65
CA ALA A 167 -1.78 -9.54 -9.45
C ALA A 167 -2.32 -8.14 -9.09
N PRO A 168 -2.47 -7.75 -7.81
CA PRO A 168 -2.96 -6.42 -7.47
C PRO A 168 -1.97 -5.32 -7.89
N LEU A 169 -0.67 -5.57 -7.85
CA LEU A 169 0.33 -4.60 -8.30
C LEU A 169 0.27 -4.37 -9.82
N LEU A 170 0.06 -5.43 -10.59
CA LEU A 170 -0.16 -5.33 -12.04
C LEU A 170 -1.47 -4.60 -12.37
N VAL A 171 -2.55 -4.90 -11.64
CA VAL A 171 -3.84 -4.22 -11.78
C VAL A 171 -3.71 -2.74 -11.45
N LEU A 172 -3.00 -2.37 -10.38
CA LEU A 172 -2.75 -0.97 -10.01
C LEU A 172 -2.03 -0.21 -11.13
N TYR A 173 -0.94 -0.76 -11.65
CA TYR A 173 -0.18 -0.13 -12.74
C TYR A 173 -1.06 0.11 -13.98
N ARG A 174 -1.87 -0.88 -14.37
CA ARG A 174 -2.81 -0.75 -15.48
C ARG A 174 -3.90 0.27 -15.18
N ALA A 175 -4.50 0.22 -13.99
CA ALA A 175 -5.58 1.12 -13.59
C ALA A 175 -5.15 2.58 -13.64
N MET A 176 -3.94 2.89 -13.19
CA MET A 176 -3.38 4.24 -13.26
C MET A 176 -3.20 4.74 -14.70
N LEU A 177 -2.65 3.90 -15.59
CA LEU A 177 -2.53 4.25 -17.01
C LEU A 177 -3.90 4.50 -17.66
N TYR A 178 -4.89 3.65 -17.37
CA TYR A 178 -6.25 3.84 -17.88
C TYR A 178 -6.91 5.10 -17.33
N ALA A 179 -6.73 5.40 -16.04
CA ALA A 179 -7.25 6.61 -15.42
C ALA A 179 -6.67 7.88 -16.07
N ASN A 180 -5.38 7.89 -16.34
CA ASN A 180 -4.71 9.03 -16.99
C ASN A 180 -5.11 9.20 -18.46
N ASN A 181 -5.26 8.11 -19.21
CA ASN A 181 -5.79 8.15 -20.58
C ASN A 181 -7.27 8.56 -20.64
N PHE A 182 -8.05 8.22 -19.61
CA PHE A 182 -9.44 8.65 -19.51
C PHE A 182 -9.55 10.16 -19.29
N LEU A 183 -8.66 10.75 -18.49
CA LEU A 183 -8.58 12.21 -18.32
C LEU A 183 -8.27 12.94 -19.64
N LEU A 184 -7.40 12.38 -20.49
CA LEU A 184 -7.15 12.88 -21.85
C LEU A 184 -8.38 12.88 -22.74
N THR A 185 -9.31 11.94 -22.55
CA THR A 185 -10.48 11.81 -23.43
C THR A 185 -11.60 12.80 -23.05
N ILE A 186 -11.64 13.24 -21.78
CA ILE A 186 -12.69 14.11 -21.26
C ILE A 186 -12.38 15.60 -21.50
N ASN A 187 -11.10 15.96 -21.60
CA ASN A 187 -10.63 17.34 -21.65
C ASN A 187 -10.18 17.75 -23.06
#